data_AF-A0A397SPB6-F1
#
_entry.id   AF-A0A397SPB6-F1
#
_cell.length_a   1.000
_cell.length_b   1.000
_cell.length_c   1.000
_cell.angle_alpha   90.00
_cell.angle_beta   90.00
_cell.angle_gamma   90.00
#
_symmetry.space_group_name_H-M   'P 1'
#
loop_
_entity.id
_entity.type
_entity.pdbx_description
1 polymer ?
#
loop_
_entity_poly.entity_id
_entity_poly.type
_entity_poly.pdbx_seq_one_letter_code
_entity_poly.pdbx_strand_id
1 'polypeptide(L)'
;MCKPWIVIYIPNAIQYVNSTFPYIRMESTGEFVQPTLVASLLRQIKLVNERHLININLRRDHQIHRHVIKDNNASQLLDVGINDPHSAQEVFEIFLEEIGNNQEYPVLLAVDEVNAFYTDSEYRDVDDSLLEATKLSLPRTILEYFSGNKDFTYGAVIGALSQNFKPFVSKPLEVALGLSESSLWKPISRTILQYATGLQRFDVKEYSKDEAKGVMDYYYNTSILPQHKEQFFVNHFLATNGNPRKFYLACWKGL
;
A
#
# COMPACT_ATOMS: atom_id res chain seq x y z
N MET A 1 -7.92 -17.66 -18.63
CA MET A 1 -7.66 -16.21 -18.59
C MET A 1 -8.11 -15.70 -17.23
N CYS A 2 -7.25 -15.00 -16.49
CA CYS A 2 -7.62 -14.38 -15.22
C CYS A 2 -8.73 -13.34 -15.47
N LYS A 3 -9.74 -13.27 -14.58
CA LYS A 3 -10.74 -12.19 -14.61
C LYS A 3 -10.02 -10.83 -14.50
N PRO A 4 -10.52 -9.77 -15.15
CA PRO A 4 -9.98 -8.43 -14.96
C PRO A 4 -10.25 -7.91 -13.54
N TRP A 5 -9.26 -7.31 -12.90
CA TRP A 5 -9.39 -6.65 -11.59
C TRP A 5 -9.21 -5.14 -11.75
N ILE A 6 -9.85 -4.37 -10.87
CA ILE A 6 -9.49 -2.97 -10.63
C ILE A 6 -8.37 -2.97 -9.60
N VAL A 7 -7.20 -2.48 -9.97
CA VAL A 7 -6.01 -2.50 -9.11
C VAL A 7 -5.67 -1.10 -8.62
N ILE A 8 -5.70 -0.92 -7.31
CA ILE A 8 -5.23 0.28 -6.61
C ILE A 8 -3.94 -0.11 -5.93
N TYR A 9 -2.82 0.32 -6.49
CA TYR A 9 -1.50 -0.08 -6.02
C TYR A 9 -0.70 1.11 -5.52
N ILE A 10 -0.20 1.00 -4.30
CA ILE A 10 0.68 1.97 -3.65
C ILE A 10 2.06 1.30 -3.48
N PRO A 11 3.02 1.57 -4.37
CA PRO A 11 4.33 0.90 -4.34
C PRO A 11 5.26 1.38 -3.21
N ASN A 12 4.99 2.55 -2.63
CA ASN A 12 5.83 3.14 -1.59
C ASN A 12 4.95 3.97 -0.63
N ALA A 13 4.51 3.33 0.45
CA ALA A 13 3.74 4.01 1.49
C ALA A 13 4.54 5.06 2.27
N ILE A 14 5.88 4.96 2.30
CA ILE A 14 6.74 5.94 2.99
C ILE A 14 6.57 7.34 2.40
N GLN A 15 6.41 7.48 1.07
CA GLN A 15 6.19 8.77 0.40
C GLN A 15 4.95 9.53 0.89
N TYR A 16 4.02 8.85 1.54
CA TYR A 16 2.78 9.42 2.03
C TYR A 16 2.94 9.99 3.44
N VAL A 17 4.01 9.63 4.14
CA VAL A 17 4.25 10.01 5.53
C VAL A 17 5.58 10.74 5.73
N ASN A 18 6.48 10.77 4.75
CA ASN A 18 7.82 11.35 4.85
C ASN A 18 7.90 12.86 4.54
N SER A 19 6.79 13.60 4.69
CA SER A 19 6.74 15.04 4.46
C SER A 19 7.26 15.54 3.08
N THR A 20 7.28 14.68 2.04
CA THR A 20 7.76 15.08 0.71
C THR A 20 6.73 15.90 -0.08
N PHE A 21 5.43 15.72 0.23
CA PHE A 21 4.32 16.42 -0.44
C PHE A 21 3.71 17.51 0.45
N PRO A 22 3.18 18.60 -0.11
CA PRO A 22 2.47 19.60 0.67
C PRO A 22 1.17 19.03 1.27
N TYR A 23 0.81 19.52 2.45
CA TYR A 23 -0.36 19.13 3.22
C TYR A 23 -1.09 20.37 3.73
N ILE A 24 -2.40 20.24 3.97
CA ILE A 24 -3.26 21.33 4.43
C ILE A 24 -4.16 20.78 5.54
N ARG A 25 -4.29 21.53 6.64
CA ARG A 25 -5.28 21.22 7.67
C ARG A 25 -6.65 21.75 7.26
N MET A 26 -7.63 20.87 7.18
CA MET A 26 -9.02 21.23 6.90
C MET A 26 -9.66 21.81 8.16
N GLU A 27 -10.16 23.05 8.09
CA GLU A 27 -10.77 23.70 9.27
C GLU A 27 -12.04 22.99 9.74
N SER A 28 -12.80 22.38 8.82
CA SER A 28 -14.06 21.72 9.11
C SER A 28 -13.90 20.41 9.90
N THR A 29 -12.92 19.59 9.54
CA THR A 29 -12.71 18.25 10.15
C THR A 29 -11.50 18.19 11.07
N GLY A 30 -10.59 19.16 10.98
CA GLY A 30 -9.30 19.15 11.67
C GLY A 30 -8.28 18.17 11.08
N GLU A 31 -8.64 17.46 10.00
CA GLU A 31 -7.77 16.47 9.35
C GLU A 31 -6.75 17.12 8.41
N PHE A 32 -5.69 16.38 8.10
CA PHE A 32 -4.63 16.84 7.21
C PHE A 32 -4.75 16.15 5.85
N VAL A 33 -5.07 16.92 4.82
CA VAL A 33 -5.17 16.42 3.44
C VAL A 33 -3.85 16.65 2.69
N GLN A 34 -3.56 15.79 1.70
CA GLN A 34 -2.37 15.89 0.84
C GLN A 34 -2.77 16.04 -0.64
N PRO A 35 -3.27 17.22 -1.07
CA PRO A 35 -3.98 17.41 -2.34
C PRO A 35 -3.22 16.90 -3.57
N THR A 36 -1.94 17.25 -3.66
CA THR A 36 -1.10 16.92 -4.83
C THR A 36 -0.72 15.44 -4.88
N LEU A 37 -0.50 14.82 -3.72
CA LEU A 37 -0.23 13.39 -3.61
C LEU A 37 -1.46 12.58 -4.03
N VAL A 38 -2.65 12.95 -3.53
CA VAL A 38 -3.90 12.28 -3.90
C VAL A 38 -4.16 12.40 -5.40
N ALA A 39 -4.04 13.60 -5.97
CA ALA A 39 -4.22 13.80 -7.42
C ALA A 39 -3.25 12.94 -8.26
N SER A 40 -2.00 12.76 -7.78
CA SER A 40 -1.02 11.87 -8.41
C SER A 40 -1.46 10.40 -8.33
N LEU A 41 -1.94 9.94 -7.17
CA LEU A 41 -2.48 8.60 -6.98
C LEU A 41 -3.69 8.34 -7.89
N LEU A 42 -4.64 9.29 -7.96
CA LEU A 42 -5.81 9.18 -8.84
C LEU A 42 -5.40 9.03 -10.31
N ARG A 43 -4.38 9.77 -10.76
CA ARG A 43 -3.83 9.64 -12.12
C ARG A 43 -3.26 8.25 -12.37
N GLN A 44 -2.54 7.68 -11.42
CA GLN A 44 -1.98 6.32 -11.52
C GLN A 44 -3.10 5.26 -11.58
N ILE A 45 -4.11 5.37 -10.70
CA ILE A 45 -5.28 4.49 -10.68
C ILE A 45 -5.99 4.55 -12.03
N LYS A 46 -6.25 5.76 -12.55
CA LYS A 46 -6.90 5.92 -13.86
C LYS A 46 -6.09 5.25 -14.96
N LEU A 47 -4.79 5.55 -15.07
CA LEU A 47 -3.93 5.03 -16.13
C LEU A 47 -3.92 3.49 -16.19
N VAL A 48 -3.91 2.81 -15.04
CA VAL A 48 -3.87 1.34 -14.99
C VAL A 48 -5.24 0.71 -15.31
N ASN A 49 -6.34 1.37 -14.94
CA ASN A 49 -7.67 0.78 -14.93
C ASN A 49 -8.66 1.39 -15.94
N GLU A 50 -8.25 2.38 -16.72
CA GLU A 50 -9.11 3.23 -17.57
C GLU A 50 -10.11 2.41 -18.40
N ARG A 51 -9.62 1.36 -19.06
CA ARG A 51 -10.43 0.45 -19.91
C ARG A 51 -11.65 -0.14 -19.20
N HIS A 52 -11.60 -0.31 -17.89
CA HIS A 52 -12.69 -0.87 -17.07
C HIS A 52 -13.49 0.25 -16.41
N LEU A 53 -12.82 1.30 -15.93
CA LEU A 53 -13.47 2.42 -15.24
C LEU A 53 -14.46 3.18 -16.11
N ILE A 54 -14.27 3.20 -17.43
CA ILE A 54 -15.21 3.83 -18.38
C ILE A 54 -16.57 3.13 -18.41
N ASN A 55 -16.61 1.82 -18.12
CA ASN A 55 -17.83 1.01 -18.18
C ASN A 55 -18.59 1.01 -16.84
N ILE A 56 -17.98 1.54 -15.77
CA ILE A 56 -18.57 1.55 -14.43
C ILE A 56 -19.29 2.87 -14.24
N ASN A 57 -20.62 2.83 -14.28
CA ASN A 57 -21.46 3.98 -14.00
C ASN A 57 -21.53 4.23 -12.48
N LEU A 58 -21.51 5.49 -12.09
CA LEU A 58 -21.73 5.88 -10.70
C LEU A 58 -23.18 5.57 -10.28
N ARG A 59 -23.36 5.15 -9.03
CA ARG A 59 -24.68 4.77 -8.49
C ARG A 59 -25.57 5.95 -8.17
N ARG A 60 -24.95 7.07 -7.82
CA ARG A 60 -25.63 8.32 -7.46
C ARG A 60 -24.87 9.51 -8.00
N ASP A 61 -25.57 10.63 -8.10
CA ASP A 61 -24.96 11.93 -8.30
C ASP A 61 -24.12 12.31 -7.07
N HIS A 62 -22.94 12.89 -7.31
CA HIS A 62 -22.05 13.35 -6.26
C HIS A 62 -21.80 14.84 -6.39
N GLN A 63 -21.89 15.56 -5.28
CA GLN A 63 -21.49 16.96 -5.17
C GLN A 63 -20.15 17.02 -4.46
N ILE A 64 -19.12 17.45 -5.17
CA ILE A 64 -17.73 17.48 -4.71
C ILE A 64 -17.26 18.93 -4.74
N HIS A 65 -17.21 19.59 -3.59
CA HIS A 65 -16.96 21.04 -3.50
C HIS A 65 -17.86 21.84 -4.47
N ARG A 66 -17.27 22.36 -5.55
CA ARG A 66 -17.92 23.15 -6.61
C ARG A 66 -18.35 22.33 -7.84
N HIS A 67 -17.98 21.05 -7.88
CA HIS A 67 -18.27 20.15 -8.99
C HIS A 67 -19.51 19.34 -8.70
N VAL A 68 -20.37 19.19 -9.71
CA VAL A 68 -21.53 18.31 -9.65
C VAL A 68 -21.33 17.24 -10.73
N ILE A 69 -21.22 16.00 -10.28
CA ILE A 69 -20.96 14.84 -11.14
C ILE A 69 -22.29 14.12 -11.30
N LYS A 70 -22.85 14.16 -12.52
CA LYS A 70 -24.10 13.51 -12.89
C LYS A 70 -23.89 12.60 -14.08
N ASP A 71 -24.53 11.43 -14.07
CA ASP A 71 -24.54 10.46 -15.17
C ASP A 71 -23.14 10.13 -15.74
N ASN A 72 -22.12 10.20 -14.89
CA ASN A 72 -20.73 9.98 -15.28
C ASN A 72 -20.28 8.57 -14.89
N ASN A 73 -19.19 8.13 -15.53
CA ASN A 73 -18.50 6.91 -15.16
C ASN A 73 -17.38 7.15 -14.13
N ALA A 74 -16.88 6.07 -13.53
CA ALA A 74 -15.81 6.12 -12.53
C ALA A 74 -14.53 6.78 -13.07
N SER A 75 -14.23 6.66 -14.36
CA SER A 75 -13.06 7.31 -14.97
C SER A 75 -13.19 8.84 -14.97
N GLN A 76 -14.37 9.37 -15.29
CA GLN A 76 -14.65 10.81 -15.28
C GLN A 76 -14.65 11.39 -13.86
N LEU A 77 -15.08 10.61 -12.86
CA LEU A 77 -14.93 10.98 -11.45
C LEU A 77 -13.46 11.23 -11.10
N LEU A 78 -12.55 10.36 -11.54
CA LEU A 78 -11.11 10.53 -11.29
C LEU A 78 -10.56 11.80 -11.95
N ASP A 79 -11.03 12.17 -13.14
CA ASP A 79 -10.61 13.39 -13.83
C ASP A 79 -10.89 14.66 -13.01
N VAL A 80 -11.95 14.69 -12.22
CA VAL A 80 -12.25 15.82 -11.33
C VAL A 80 -11.13 16.03 -10.32
N GLY A 81 -10.71 14.96 -9.63
CA GLY A 81 -9.64 15.03 -8.63
C GLY A 81 -8.24 15.22 -9.22
N ILE A 82 -8.01 14.75 -10.45
CA ILE A 82 -6.75 14.96 -11.17
C ILE A 82 -6.59 16.43 -11.59
N ASN A 83 -7.68 17.06 -12.04
CA ASN A 83 -7.68 18.44 -12.54
C ASN A 83 -7.87 19.48 -11.41
N ASP A 84 -8.52 19.11 -10.31
CA ASP A 84 -8.72 19.95 -9.14
C ASP A 84 -8.18 19.28 -7.86
N PRO A 85 -6.87 19.48 -7.53
CA PRO A 85 -6.24 18.83 -6.39
C PRO A 85 -6.95 19.08 -5.04
N HIS A 86 -7.62 20.23 -4.87
CA HIS A 86 -8.37 20.52 -3.65
C HIS A 86 -9.52 19.55 -3.40
N SER A 87 -10.13 19.06 -4.48
CA SER A 87 -11.19 18.04 -4.43
C SER A 87 -10.66 16.61 -4.46
N ALA A 88 -9.35 16.40 -4.64
CA ALA A 88 -8.80 15.07 -4.89
C ALA A 88 -9.04 14.08 -3.74
N GLN A 89 -8.94 14.53 -2.48
CA GLN A 89 -9.21 13.66 -1.31
C GLN A 89 -10.65 13.15 -1.31
N GLU A 90 -11.62 14.05 -1.47
CA GLU A 90 -13.05 13.70 -1.52
C GLU A 90 -13.36 12.80 -2.72
N VAL A 91 -12.76 13.08 -3.89
CA VAL A 91 -12.87 12.23 -5.08
C VAL A 91 -12.33 10.82 -4.81
N PHE A 92 -11.21 10.69 -4.11
CA PHE A 92 -10.63 9.39 -3.77
C PHE A 92 -11.54 8.59 -2.84
N GLU A 93 -12.10 9.23 -1.82
CA GLU A 93 -13.03 8.59 -0.89
C GLU A 93 -14.31 8.12 -1.59
N ILE A 94 -14.91 8.98 -2.42
CA ILE A 94 -16.09 8.64 -3.21
C ILE A 94 -15.79 7.53 -4.21
N PHE A 95 -14.62 7.59 -4.87
CA PHE A 95 -14.20 6.56 -5.79
C PHE A 95 -14.16 5.20 -5.09
N LEU A 96 -13.47 5.09 -3.95
CA LEU A 96 -13.38 3.85 -3.18
C LEU A 96 -14.75 3.33 -2.71
N GLU A 97 -15.69 4.21 -2.36
CA GLU A 97 -17.08 3.83 -2.04
C GLU A 97 -17.80 3.25 -3.26
N GLU A 98 -17.74 3.94 -4.40
CA GLU A 98 -18.44 3.53 -5.64
C GLU A 98 -17.89 2.22 -6.21
N ILE A 99 -16.56 2.10 -6.36
CA ILE A 99 -15.94 0.87 -6.86
C ILE A 99 -15.98 -0.25 -5.83
N GLY A 100 -15.91 0.07 -4.53
CA GLY A 100 -15.97 -0.93 -3.48
C GLY A 100 -17.32 -1.63 -3.37
N ASN A 101 -18.38 -0.95 -3.79
CA ASN A 101 -19.69 -1.56 -3.88
C ASN A 101 -19.93 -2.29 -5.22
N ASN A 102 -19.11 -2.06 -6.24
CA ASN A 102 -19.27 -2.69 -7.55
C ASN A 102 -19.10 -4.23 -7.46
N GLN A 103 -19.98 -4.97 -8.13
CA GLN A 103 -19.93 -6.43 -8.22
C GLN A 103 -19.41 -6.93 -9.57
N GLU A 104 -19.24 -6.04 -10.56
CA GLU A 104 -18.80 -6.40 -11.91
C GLU A 104 -17.32 -6.79 -11.96
N TYR A 105 -16.47 -6.03 -11.25
CA TYR A 105 -15.03 -6.26 -11.20
C TYR A 105 -14.57 -6.39 -9.74
N PRO A 106 -13.72 -7.38 -9.42
CA PRO A 106 -13.07 -7.43 -8.13
C PRO A 106 -12.07 -6.28 -7.97
N VAL A 107 -12.01 -5.70 -6.78
CA VAL A 107 -11.09 -4.61 -6.43
C VAL A 107 -9.91 -5.16 -5.62
N LEU A 108 -8.68 -4.84 -6.02
CA LEU A 108 -7.48 -5.09 -5.23
C LEU A 108 -6.91 -3.77 -4.74
N LEU A 109 -6.86 -3.57 -3.42
CA LEU A 109 -6.07 -2.53 -2.77
C LEU A 109 -4.77 -3.16 -2.26
N ALA A 110 -3.65 -2.82 -2.89
CA ALA A 110 -2.34 -3.35 -2.56
C ALA A 110 -1.39 -2.23 -2.12
N VAL A 111 -0.73 -2.39 -0.98
CA VAL A 111 0.17 -1.39 -0.40
C VAL A 111 1.50 -2.02 -0.01
N ASP A 112 2.58 -1.56 -0.64
CA ASP A 112 3.94 -1.89 -0.24
C ASP A 112 4.44 -0.93 0.85
N GLU A 113 5.20 -1.47 1.80
CA GLU A 113 5.72 -0.76 2.96
C GLU A 113 4.62 -0.25 3.90
N VAL A 114 3.51 -0.98 4.00
CA VAL A 114 2.29 -0.57 4.72
C VAL A 114 2.52 -0.22 6.20
N ASN A 115 3.59 -0.74 6.80
CA ASN A 115 4.04 -0.37 8.15
C ASN A 115 4.22 1.14 8.35
N ALA A 116 4.52 1.89 7.28
CA ALA A 116 4.61 3.35 7.31
C ALA A 116 3.31 4.06 7.70
N PHE A 117 2.13 3.43 7.50
CA PHE A 117 0.85 3.97 7.94
C PHE A 117 0.53 3.73 9.41
N TYR A 118 1.29 2.85 10.08
CA TYR A 118 1.06 2.48 11.48
C TYR A 118 2.07 3.15 12.43
N THR A 119 2.54 4.35 12.11
CA THR A 119 3.54 5.06 12.90
C THR A 119 3.34 6.58 12.80
N ASP A 120 4.15 7.34 13.53
CA ASP A 120 4.26 8.77 13.32
C ASP A 120 4.84 9.07 11.94
N SER A 121 4.26 10.07 11.29
CA SER A 121 4.76 10.65 10.05
C SER A 121 5.82 11.72 10.35
N GLU A 122 6.52 12.16 9.31
CA GLU A 122 7.44 13.31 9.37
C GLU A 122 6.72 14.65 9.23
N TYR A 123 5.40 14.65 8.98
CA TYR A 123 4.58 15.87 9.00
C TYR A 123 4.38 16.38 10.42
N ARG A 124 4.14 17.69 10.53
CA ARG A 124 4.02 18.37 11.83
C ARG A 124 2.72 19.15 11.98
N ASP A 125 2.21 19.27 13.19
CA ASP A 125 1.15 20.23 13.51
C ASP A 125 1.75 21.61 13.86
N VAL A 126 0.88 22.58 14.13
CA VAL A 126 1.23 23.97 14.48
C VAL A 126 2.09 24.10 15.73
N ASP A 127 2.07 23.10 16.61
CA ASP A 127 2.86 23.02 17.85
C ASP A 127 4.20 22.30 17.64
N ASP A 128 4.60 22.07 16.39
CA ASP A 128 5.81 21.33 15.99
C ASP A 128 5.78 19.84 16.40
N SER A 129 4.64 19.30 16.83
CA SER A 129 4.50 17.87 17.13
C SER A 129 4.40 17.03 15.84
N LEU A 130 4.98 15.83 15.83
CA LEU A 130 4.81 14.89 14.72
C LEU A 130 3.35 14.43 14.64
N LEU A 131 2.83 14.35 13.42
CA LEU A 131 1.49 13.82 13.17
C LEU A 131 1.54 12.29 13.09
N GLU A 132 0.72 11.60 13.86
CA GLU A 132 0.41 10.19 13.59
C GLU A 132 -0.10 10.04 12.14
N ALA A 133 0.35 9.02 11.41
CA ALA A 133 -0.09 8.81 10.03
C ALA A 133 -1.63 8.68 9.92
N THR A 134 -2.30 8.21 10.97
CA THR A 134 -3.77 8.14 11.08
C THR A 134 -4.46 9.50 11.07
N LYS A 135 -3.75 10.62 11.30
CA LYS A 135 -4.29 11.99 11.21
C LYS A 135 -4.24 12.55 9.79
N LEU A 136 -3.46 11.94 8.90
CA LEU A 136 -3.43 12.26 7.49
C LEU A 136 -4.60 11.56 6.80
N SER A 137 -5.48 12.32 6.12
CA SER A 137 -6.71 11.77 5.54
C SER A 137 -6.42 10.64 4.56
N LEU A 138 -5.40 10.76 3.70
CA LEU A 138 -5.11 9.74 2.70
C LEU A 138 -4.67 8.38 3.32
N PRO A 139 -3.63 8.31 4.16
CA PRO A 139 -3.34 7.09 4.92
C PRO A 139 -4.51 6.59 5.76
N ARG A 140 -5.26 7.48 6.43
CA ARG A 140 -6.44 7.12 7.23
C ARG A 140 -7.50 6.42 6.38
N THR A 141 -7.86 6.96 5.22
CA THR A 141 -8.83 6.34 4.29
C THR A 141 -8.39 4.94 3.90
N ILE A 142 -7.10 4.73 3.63
CA ILE A 142 -6.57 3.41 3.29
C ILE A 142 -6.65 2.45 4.49
N LEU A 143 -6.29 2.92 5.69
CA LEU A 143 -6.35 2.14 6.92
C LEU A 143 -7.77 1.69 7.27
N GLU A 144 -8.80 2.46 6.93
CA GLU A 144 -10.20 2.06 7.12
C GLU A 144 -10.53 0.75 6.37
N TYR A 145 -9.90 0.50 5.22
CA TYR A 145 -10.05 -0.76 4.48
C TYR A 145 -9.21 -1.89 5.08
N PHE A 146 -8.02 -1.59 5.60
CA PHE A 146 -7.19 -2.59 6.28
C PHE A 146 -7.81 -3.06 7.60
N SER A 147 -8.46 -2.18 8.34
CA SER A 147 -9.10 -2.51 9.61
C SER A 147 -10.50 -3.12 9.46
N GLY A 148 -11.03 -3.20 8.23
CA GLY A 148 -12.40 -3.65 7.96
C GLY A 148 -13.49 -2.67 8.38
N ASN A 149 -13.16 -1.40 8.67
CA ASN A 149 -14.17 -0.36 8.92
C ASN A 149 -14.94 -0.04 7.64
N LYS A 150 -14.24 -0.08 6.50
CA LYS A 150 -14.78 -0.11 5.16
C LYS A 150 -14.34 -1.41 4.50
N ASP A 151 -15.16 -1.92 3.59
CA ASP A 151 -14.86 -3.19 2.92
C ASP A 151 -15.28 -3.13 1.45
N PHE A 152 -14.71 -4.01 0.65
CA PHE A 152 -15.11 -4.22 -0.73
C PHE A 152 -16.10 -5.38 -0.80
N THR A 153 -17.25 -5.16 -1.44
CA THR A 153 -18.25 -6.21 -1.66
C THR A 153 -17.65 -7.38 -2.44
N TYR A 154 -16.72 -7.08 -3.35
CA TYR A 154 -15.97 -8.07 -4.09
C TYR A 154 -14.53 -7.58 -4.28
N GLY A 155 -13.59 -8.10 -3.49
CA GLY A 155 -12.21 -7.65 -3.56
C GLY A 155 -11.26 -8.25 -2.53
N ALA A 156 -10.08 -7.66 -2.44
CA ALA A 156 -9.07 -7.99 -1.44
C ALA A 156 -8.25 -6.75 -1.07
N VAL A 157 -7.78 -6.71 0.18
CA VAL A 157 -6.86 -5.69 0.70
C VAL A 157 -5.60 -6.41 1.15
N ILE A 158 -4.44 -6.02 0.60
CA ILE A 158 -3.16 -6.70 0.85
C ILE A 158 -2.09 -5.64 1.14
N GLY A 159 -1.31 -5.87 2.20
CA GLY A 159 -0.19 -5.02 2.57
C GLY A 159 1.10 -5.82 2.70
N ALA A 160 2.20 -5.30 2.16
CA ALA A 160 3.53 -5.86 2.35
C ALA A 160 4.30 -5.04 3.40
N LEU A 161 4.91 -5.73 4.37
CA LEU A 161 5.78 -5.11 5.36
C LEU A 161 7.18 -4.89 4.78
N SER A 162 7.83 -3.79 5.16
CA SER A 162 9.22 -3.49 4.81
C SER A 162 10.03 -3.20 6.07
N GLN A 163 11.22 -3.81 6.15
CA GLN A 163 12.21 -3.56 7.20
C GLN A 163 13.37 -2.70 6.70
N ASN A 164 13.31 -2.20 5.47
CA ASN A 164 14.43 -1.47 4.86
C ASN A 164 14.65 -0.10 5.52
N PHE A 165 13.58 0.57 5.99
CA PHE A 165 13.66 1.91 6.57
C PHE A 165 13.24 1.91 8.04
N LYS A 166 14.23 2.00 8.94
CA LYS A 166 14.04 1.86 10.39
C LYS A 166 13.03 2.83 11.02
N PRO A 167 13.00 4.13 10.68
CA PRO A 167 12.03 5.06 11.25
C PRO A 167 10.57 4.68 11.04
N PHE A 168 10.24 3.94 9.97
CA PHE A 168 8.87 3.54 9.66
C PHE A 168 8.54 2.11 10.10
N VAL A 169 9.39 1.47 10.92
CA VAL A 169 9.06 0.18 11.54
C VAL A 169 8.07 0.42 12.67
N SER A 170 6.82 -0.01 12.47
CA SER A 170 5.74 0.20 13.41
C SER A 170 5.73 -0.85 14.52
N LYS A 171 6.04 -0.43 15.75
CA LYS A 171 5.88 -1.29 16.92
C LYS A 171 4.43 -1.68 17.22
N PRO A 172 3.43 -0.77 17.15
CA PRO A 172 2.03 -1.14 17.30
C PRO A 172 1.60 -2.25 16.34
N LEU A 173 1.99 -2.17 15.06
CA LEU A 173 1.65 -3.16 14.05
C LEU A 173 2.33 -4.51 14.33
N GLU A 174 3.60 -4.52 14.72
CA GLU A 174 4.28 -5.76 15.12
C GLU A 174 3.56 -6.48 16.27
N VAL A 175 3.10 -5.72 17.27
CA VAL A 175 2.35 -6.27 18.40
C VAL A 175 1.01 -6.84 17.93
N ALA A 176 0.28 -6.11 17.08
CA ALA A 176 -0.99 -6.57 16.53
C ALA A 176 -0.86 -7.84 15.68
N LEU A 177 0.24 -7.99 14.95
CA LEU A 177 0.54 -9.17 14.13
C LEU A 177 1.22 -10.32 14.90
N GLY A 178 1.42 -10.17 16.23
CA GLY A 178 2.09 -11.17 17.06
C GLY A 178 3.59 -11.36 16.75
N LEU A 179 4.23 -10.36 16.12
CA LEU A 179 5.67 -10.35 15.85
C LEU A 179 6.50 -9.92 17.06
N SER A 180 5.88 -9.19 18.00
CA SER A 180 6.54 -8.74 19.22
C SER A 180 5.58 -8.69 20.41
N GLU A 181 6.14 -8.82 21.60
CA GLU A 181 5.44 -8.57 22.85
C GLU A 181 5.26 -7.07 23.11
N SER A 182 4.14 -6.72 23.75
CA SER A 182 3.87 -5.37 24.25
C SER A 182 4.68 -5.12 25.54
N SER A 183 5.41 -4.01 25.60
CA SER A 183 6.08 -3.58 26.83
C SER A 183 5.19 -2.64 27.63
N LEU A 184 5.09 -2.85 28.95
CA LEU A 184 4.38 -1.93 29.86
C LEU A 184 5.05 -0.54 29.94
N TRP A 185 6.33 -0.46 29.58
CA TRP A 185 7.16 0.74 29.73
C TRP A 185 7.20 1.64 28.49
N LYS A 186 6.71 1.14 27.35
CA LYS A 186 6.62 1.91 26.10
C LYS A 186 5.15 2.04 25.71
N PRO A 187 4.54 3.24 25.86
CA PRO A 187 3.15 3.42 25.49
C PRO A 187 2.99 3.17 23.99
N ILE A 188 1.99 2.37 23.64
CA ILE A 188 1.62 2.07 22.27
C ILE A 188 0.39 2.92 21.93
N SER A 189 0.40 3.57 20.76
CA SER A 189 -0.76 4.32 20.30
C SER A 189 -1.97 3.41 20.16
N ARG A 190 -3.02 3.73 20.93
CA ARG A 190 -4.29 3.00 20.89
C ARG A 190 -5.00 3.19 19.55
N THR A 191 -4.89 4.38 18.98
CA THR A 191 -5.45 4.73 17.66
C THR A 191 -4.88 3.81 16.58
N ILE A 192 -3.55 3.65 16.56
CA ILE A 192 -2.89 2.79 15.59
C ILE A 192 -3.27 1.31 15.80
N LEU A 193 -3.36 0.84 17.06
CA LEU A 193 -3.78 -0.53 17.36
C LEU A 193 -5.21 -0.83 16.89
N GLN A 194 -6.13 0.14 16.96
CA GLN A 194 -7.49 -0.03 16.46
C GLN A 194 -7.49 -0.34 14.96
N TYR A 195 -6.70 0.39 14.16
CA TYR A 195 -6.58 0.13 12.73
C TYR A 195 -5.80 -1.15 12.38
N ALA A 196 -5.04 -1.70 13.33
CA ALA A 196 -4.31 -2.96 13.15
C ALA A 196 -5.12 -4.20 13.58
N THR A 197 -6.29 -3.99 14.18
CA THR A 197 -7.13 -5.07 14.67
C THR A 197 -7.77 -5.82 13.51
N GLY A 198 -7.76 -7.15 13.55
CA GLY A 198 -8.37 -8.00 12.51
C GLY A 198 -7.45 -8.37 11.33
N LEU A 199 -6.25 -7.79 11.27
CA LEU A 199 -5.27 -8.12 10.24
C LEU A 199 -4.81 -9.58 10.33
N GLN A 200 -4.78 -10.26 9.19
CA GLN A 200 -4.24 -11.60 9.07
C GLN A 200 -2.83 -11.55 8.49
N ARG A 201 -1.88 -12.12 9.22
CA ARG A 201 -0.49 -12.23 8.80
C ARG A 201 -0.33 -13.40 7.82
N PHE A 202 0.34 -13.13 6.70
CA PHE A 202 0.80 -14.17 5.78
C PHE A 202 2.34 -14.21 5.79
N ASP A 203 2.91 -15.34 6.20
CA ASP A 203 4.36 -15.51 6.29
C ASP A 203 4.97 -15.97 4.97
N VAL A 204 5.74 -15.07 4.36
CA VAL A 204 6.58 -15.39 3.19
C VAL A 204 7.84 -16.09 3.67
N LYS A 205 7.93 -17.39 3.37
CA LYS A 205 9.08 -18.22 3.75
C LYS A 205 10.28 -17.98 2.83
N GLU A 206 11.45 -18.36 3.32
CA GLU A 206 12.67 -18.48 2.52
C GLU A 206 12.48 -19.58 1.46
N TYR A 207 13.27 -19.53 0.38
CA TYR A 207 13.21 -20.55 -0.65
C TYR A 207 13.50 -21.94 -0.09
N SER A 208 12.63 -22.88 -0.45
CA SER A 208 12.95 -24.30 -0.38
C SER A 208 14.14 -24.63 -1.29
N LYS A 209 14.75 -25.80 -1.07
CA LYS A 209 15.85 -26.28 -1.92
C LYS A 209 15.44 -26.37 -3.39
N ASP A 210 14.22 -26.81 -3.65
CA ASP A 210 13.70 -26.99 -5.02
C ASP A 210 13.43 -25.65 -5.70
N GLU A 211 12.85 -24.67 -4.98
CA GLU A 211 12.67 -23.30 -5.48
C GLU A 211 14.01 -22.63 -5.76
N ALA A 212 14.97 -22.71 -4.83
CA ALA A 212 16.30 -22.14 -5.00
C ALA A 212 17.04 -22.77 -6.19
N LYS A 213 16.88 -24.08 -6.39
CA LYS A 213 17.44 -24.78 -7.55
C LYS A 213 16.80 -24.28 -8.85
N GLY A 214 15.47 -24.17 -8.90
CA GLY A 214 14.77 -23.64 -10.07
C GLY A 214 15.17 -22.20 -10.41
N VAL A 215 15.37 -21.35 -9.40
CA VAL A 215 15.89 -19.98 -9.58
C VAL A 215 17.33 -20.00 -10.12
N MET A 216 18.19 -20.89 -9.60
CA MET A 216 19.56 -21.00 -10.07
C MET A 216 19.64 -21.55 -11.51
N ASP A 217 18.80 -22.53 -11.85
CA ASP A 217 18.66 -23.06 -13.21
C ASP A 217 18.22 -21.95 -14.18
N TYR A 218 17.30 -21.08 -13.76
CA TYR A 218 16.95 -19.88 -14.51
C TYR A 218 18.14 -18.93 -14.70
N TYR A 219 18.97 -18.70 -13.66
CA TYR A 219 20.17 -17.87 -13.78
C TYR A 219 21.22 -18.45 -14.74
N TYR A 220 21.36 -19.78 -14.80
CA TYR A 220 22.21 -20.43 -15.80
C TYR A 220 21.64 -20.28 -17.22
N ASN A 221 20.34 -20.51 -17.40
CA ASN A 221 19.68 -20.42 -18.70
C ASN A 221 19.70 -19.00 -19.29
N THR A 222 19.70 -17.99 -18.42
CA THR A 222 19.75 -16.57 -18.80
C THR A 222 21.17 -16.02 -18.84
N SER A 223 22.21 -16.86 -18.67
CA SER A 223 23.62 -16.47 -18.66
C SER A 223 23.99 -15.43 -17.61
N ILE A 224 23.21 -15.31 -16.52
CA ILE A 224 23.58 -14.53 -15.33
C ILE A 224 24.74 -15.23 -14.61
N LEU A 225 24.73 -16.56 -14.60
CA LEU A 225 25.82 -17.39 -14.09
C LEU A 225 26.49 -18.17 -15.23
N PRO A 226 27.84 -18.29 -15.23
CA PRO A 226 28.57 -18.79 -16.39
C PRO A 226 28.44 -20.31 -16.62
N GLN A 227 28.39 -21.14 -15.56
CA GLN A 227 28.31 -22.60 -15.71
C GLN A 227 27.68 -23.30 -14.50
N HIS A 228 26.89 -24.35 -14.78
CA HIS A 228 26.27 -25.19 -13.77
C HIS A 228 27.33 -25.99 -12.99
N LYS A 229 27.44 -25.73 -11.69
CA LYS A 229 28.30 -26.48 -10.76
C LYS A 229 27.49 -26.82 -9.52
N GLU A 230 27.24 -28.10 -9.26
CA GLU A 230 26.41 -28.53 -8.13
C GLU A 230 26.96 -28.03 -6.77
N GLN A 231 28.28 -28.03 -6.63
CA GLN A 231 28.96 -27.52 -5.44
C GLN A 231 28.79 -26.00 -5.26
N PHE A 232 28.56 -25.27 -6.35
CA PHE A 232 28.23 -23.85 -6.31
C PHE A 232 26.83 -23.64 -5.71
N PHE A 233 25.83 -24.43 -6.13
CA PHE A 233 24.50 -24.38 -5.53
C PHE A 233 24.53 -24.63 -4.02
N VAL A 234 25.18 -25.71 -3.58
CA VAL A 234 25.23 -26.08 -2.15
C VAL A 234 25.85 -24.95 -1.32
N ASN A 235 26.98 -24.39 -1.76
CA ASN A 235 27.65 -23.30 -1.03
C ASN A 235 26.77 -22.05 -0.92
N HIS A 236 26.11 -21.64 -2.01
CA HIS A 236 25.27 -20.45 -2.02
C HIS A 236 24.01 -20.64 -1.19
N PHE A 237 23.36 -21.81 -1.30
CA PHE A 237 22.17 -22.11 -0.53
C PHE A 237 22.46 -22.18 0.97
N LEU A 238 23.58 -22.82 1.37
CA LEU A 238 24.00 -22.88 2.78
C LEU A 238 24.34 -21.49 3.33
N ALA A 239 25.03 -20.64 2.56
CA ALA A 239 25.41 -19.31 3.00
C ALA A 239 24.22 -18.35 3.18
N THR A 240 23.16 -18.53 2.38
CA THR A 240 22.02 -17.60 2.35
C THR A 240 20.80 -18.14 3.08
N ASN A 241 20.81 -19.43 3.42
CA ASN A 241 19.70 -20.19 3.98
C ASN A 241 18.40 -20.05 3.16
N GLY A 242 18.50 -19.89 1.84
CA GLY A 242 17.33 -19.71 0.97
C GLY A 242 16.73 -18.30 0.98
N ASN A 243 17.33 -17.32 1.66
CA ASN A 243 16.87 -15.92 1.57
C ASN A 243 17.01 -15.40 0.12
N PRO A 244 15.92 -15.00 -0.57
CA PRO A 244 15.97 -14.66 -2.00
C PRO A 244 16.95 -13.55 -2.36
N ARG A 245 16.95 -12.46 -1.59
CA ARG A 245 17.81 -11.29 -1.83
C ARG A 245 19.28 -11.63 -1.63
N LYS A 246 19.61 -12.31 -0.52
CA LYS A 246 20.98 -12.76 -0.25
C LYS A 246 21.44 -13.78 -1.28
N PHE A 247 20.56 -14.71 -1.69
CA PHE A 247 20.86 -15.73 -2.69
C PHE A 247 21.20 -15.12 -4.04
N TYR A 248 20.40 -14.16 -4.51
CA TYR A 248 20.72 -13.40 -5.72
C TYR A 248 22.05 -12.65 -5.60
N LEU A 249 22.28 -11.94 -4.48
CA LEU A 249 23.52 -11.18 -4.28
C LEU A 249 24.76 -12.08 -4.25
N ALA A 250 24.69 -13.23 -3.59
CA ALA A 250 25.76 -14.20 -3.55
C ALA A 250 26.06 -14.76 -4.95
N CYS A 251 25.03 -15.06 -5.74
CA CYS A 251 25.21 -15.53 -7.12
C CYS A 251 25.84 -14.45 -8.02
N TRP A 252 25.41 -13.19 -7.89
CA TRP A 252 25.85 -12.10 -8.76
C TRP A 252 27.21 -11.52 -8.38
N LYS A 253 27.43 -11.23 -7.09
CA LYS A 253 28.64 -10.54 -6.60
C LYS A 253 29.69 -11.49 -6.04
N GLY A 254 29.39 -12.78 -5.93
CA GLY A 254 30.14 -13.71 -5.10
C GLY A 254 29.75 -13.59 -3.62
N LEU A 255 30.20 -14.56 -2.83
CA LEU A 255 30.08 -14.59 -1.37
C LEU A 255 31.00 -13.55 -0.71
#